data_AF-A0A2D2DQC2-F1
#
_entry.id   AF-A0A2D2DQC2-F1
#
_cell.length_a   1.000
_cell.length_b   1.000
_cell.length_c   1.000
_cell.angle_alpha   90.00
_cell.angle_beta   90.00
_cell.angle_gamma   90.00
#
_symmetry.space_group_name_H-M   'P 1'
#
loop_
_entity.id
_entity.type
_entity.pdbx_description
1 polymer ?
#
loop_
_entity_poly.entity_id
_entity_poly.type
_entity_poly.pdbx_seq_one_letter_code
_entity_poly.pdbx_strand_id
1 'polypeptide(L)'
;MLEAGNGDRLVPGALTHSFVDNRQVSSQQNRLALIAHDSPRVSAQRMMADRMQQSPRLAAQRAQVARMDSLPTQSPAQRVPPQKADLPDTSGLSSGSLGSALPIQRQAWHSGEQFAKGVMSVNLTPGQSRTVPDRDRKAPTVDALVSYAPNETAPDADPIRLIQIVRAASSADDQDISFSDANDAKEKRRDKAKTASADGVEKGWFVDHTAEVLKPRSVAGSPSVPDAYADASFGLSRDADGKEITAPYVDIPNSGNQHGRKHNNDITPATLKDQPASTAPYDFRAEVVAKGLEQAGEEVYGTVAWSFRTISGAGGYQEIVPQQIPEFKNAPSATFNAAVDKYDEVYRNPGASTSPENINGLKAAILDPHKTEDERQRARNELEGILDILEINATSDEWDELTNIRISILEIDAKIAAPPAAAAANNAEESKEKEKEEKEDDDWSGFQSAGATATESAGNGAVLDENT
;
A
#
# COMPACT_ATOMS: atom_id res chain seq x y z
N MET A 1 -67.27 -18.98 -37.18
CA MET A 1 -66.09 -18.96 -36.29
C MET A 1 -65.14 -17.97 -36.96
N LEU A 2 -65.13 -16.68 -36.57
CA LEU A 2 -64.94 -16.09 -35.23
C LEU A 2 -63.49 -16.31 -34.74
N GLU A 3 -62.70 -15.29 -34.41
CA GLU A 3 -62.97 -13.85 -34.46
C GLU A 3 -61.72 -12.94 -34.56
N ALA A 4 -61.95 -11.61 -34.51
CA ALA A 4 -61.02 -10.47 -34.61
C ALA A 4 -59.93 -10.44 -33.50
N GLY A 5 -58.99 -9.48 -33.39
CA GLY A 5 -58.75 -8.11 -33.91
C GLY A 5 -57.86 -7.37 -32.87
N ASN A 6 -57.21 -6.21 -33.05
CA ASN A 6 -57.10 -5.18 -34.09
C ASN A 6 -55.58 -4.84 -34.27
N GLY A 7 -55.04 -3.92 -35.08
CA GLY A 7 -55.45 -2.55 -35.46
C GLY A 7 -55.21 -1.59 -34.28
N ASP A 8 -54.35 -0.57 -34.33
CA ASP A 8 -53.70 0.18 -35.43
C ASP A 8 -52.44 0.94 -34.83
N ARG A 9 -51.59 1.81 -35.43
CA ARG A 9 -51.59 2.61 -36.67
C ARG A 9 -50.15 3.10 -37.06
N LEU A 10 -50.01 3.60 -38.31
CA LEU A 10 -49.01 4.50 -38.97
C LEU A 10 -47.72 4.95 -38.20
N VAL A 11 -46.45 4.84 -38.67
CA VAL A 11 -45.78 5.19 -39.98
C VAL A 11 -45.55 6.71 -40.16
N PRO A 12 -44.40 7.23 -40.70
CA PRO A 12 -43.05 6.67 -40.99
C PRO A 12 -41.88 7.48 -40.36
N GLY A 13 -40.62 7.12 -40.67
CA GLY A 13 -39.49 8.09 -40.64
C GLY A 13 -38.08 7.50 -40.51
N ALA A 14 -37.28 7.57 -41.58
CA ALA A 14 -35.84 7.31 -41.52
C ALA A 14 -35.06 8.63 -41.57
N LEU A 15 -33.95 8.74 -40.84
CA LEU A 15 -32.92 9.75 -41.10
C LEU A 15 -31.56 9.34 -40.54
N THR A 16 -30.53 9.43 -41.39
CA THR A 16 -29.13 9.39 -41.00
C THR A 16 -28.72 10.71 -40.37
N HIS A 17 -28.00 10.69 -39.24
CA HIS A 17 -27.27 11.87 -38.75
C HIS A 17 -25.77 11.56 -38.62
N SER A 18 -24.98 12.48 -39.14
CA SER A 18 -23.53 12.38 -39.31
C SER A 18 -22.78 13.15 -38.23
N PHE A 19 -21.49 12.86 -38.08
CA PHE A 19 -20.57 13.69 -37.30
C PHE A 19 -20.58 15.15 -37.78
N VAL A 20 -20.41 16.08 -36.83
CA VAL A 20 -20.15 17.50 -37.10
C VAL A 20 -18.71 17.80 -36.66
N ASP A 21 -17.79 17.99 -37.61
CA ASP A 21 -16.48 18.58 -37.34
C ASP A 21 -16.67 20.09 -37.14
N ASN A 22 -16.04 20.65 -36.12
CA ASN A 22 -16.25 22.03 -35.67
C ASN A 22 -14.90 22.75 -35.59
N ARG A 23 -14.51 23.43 -36.68
CA ARG A 23 -13.29 24.24 -36.75
C ARG A 23 -13.57 25.59 -37.41
N GLN A 24 -12.82 26.58 -36.94
CA GLN A 24 -12.69 27.93 -37.50
C GLN A 24 -13.95 28.82 -37.43
N VAL A 25 -13.84 30.15 -37.35
CA VAL A 25 -12.72 31.04 -36.94
C VAL A 25 -13.37 32.34 -36.46
N SER A 26 -12.76 33.04 -35.50
CA SER A 26 -12.84 34.51 -35.50
C SER A 26 -11.56 35.12 -34.93
N SER A 27 -11.18 36.27 -35.45
CA SER A 27 -10.04 37.05 -35.01
C SER A 27 -10.44 38.50 -34.83
N GLN A 28 -10.15 39.09 -33.68
CA GLN A 28 -9.80 40.50 -33.60
C GLN A 28 -9.03 40.81 -32.31
N GLN A 29 -8.25 41.89 -32.38
CA GLN A 29 -7.41 42.35 -31.28
C GLN A 29 -8.20 43.30 -30.38
N ASN A 30 -7.93 43.29 -29.08
CA ASN A 30 -7.84 44.56 -28.37
C ASN A 30 -6.87 44.50 -27.18
N ARG A 31 -6.31 45.66 -26.84
CA ARG A 31 -5.32 45.81 -25.75
C ARG A 31 -6.04 45.92 -24.40
N LEU A 32 -5.49 45.29 -23.36
CA LEU A 32 -5.61 45.75 -21.98
C LEU A 32 -4.31 45.46 -21.22
N ALA A 33 -4.10 46.14 -20.09
CA ALA A 33 -2.77 46.29 -19.48
C ALA A 33 -2.27 45.04 -18.75
N LEU A 34 -0.97 44.77 -18.87
CA LEU A 34 -0.28 43.74 -18.09
C LEU A 34 -0.02 44.24 -16.66
N ILE A 35 -1.02 44.10 -15.78
CA ILE A 35 -0.80 44.26 -14.33
C ILE A 35 -0.05 43.01 -13.84
N ALA A 36 1.25 43.17 -13.63
CA ALA A 36 2.10 42.11 -13.09
C ALA A 36 1.79 41.90 -11.59
N HIS A 37 0.91 40.95 -11.30
CA HIS A 37 0.81 40.38 -9.96
C HIS A 37 1.97 39.40 -9.74
N ASP A 38 3.07 39.90 -9.17
CA ASP A 38 4.19 39.08 -8.68
C ASP A 38 3.70 38.17 -7.54
N SER A 39 3.19 36.99 -7.91
CA SER A 39 2.90 35.91 -6.98
C SER A 39 4.21 35.40 -6.38
N PRO A 40 4.39 35.39 -5.04
CA PRO A 40 5.62 34.93 -4.39
C PRO A 40 6.05 33.50 -4.77
N ARG A 41 5.12 32.67 -5.26
CA ARG A 41 5.42 31.31 -5.75
C ARG A 41 6.23 31.32 -7.06
N VAL A 42 5.98 32.25 -7.96
CA VAL A 42 6.65 32.31 -9.28
C VAL A 42 8.09 32.79 -9.13
N SER A 43 8.32 33.82 -8.32
CA SER A 43 9.67 34.29 -7.99
C SER A 43 10.47 33.27 -7.18
N ALA A 44 9.84 32.55 -6.24
CA ALA A 44 10.47 31.43 -5.54
C ALA A 44 10.90 30.29 -6.50
N GLN A 45 10.01 29.84 -7.38
CA GLN A 45 10.32 28.80 -8.38
C GLN A 45 11.47 29.21 -9.30
N ARG A 46 11.50 30.46 -9.76
CA ARG A 46 12.56 30.98 -10.64
C ARG A 46 13.92 31.01 -9.93
N MET A 47 13.98 31.52 -8.70
CA MET A 47 15.19 31.47 -7.88
C MET A 47 15.66 30.03 -7.60
N MET A 48 14.74 29.08 -7.44
CA MET A 48 15.08 27.68 -7.23
C MET A 48 15.69 27.04 -8.48
N ALA A 49 15.15 27.36 -9.67
CA ALA A 49 15.71 26.93 -10.96
C ALA A 49 17.11 27.52 -11.20
N ASP A 50 17.31 28.82 -11.00
CA ASP A 50 18.60 29.48 -11.18
C ASP A 50 19.66 28.91 -10.21
N ARG A 51 19.27 28.65 -8.95
CA ARG A 51 20.14 28.04 -7.93
C ARG A 51 20.50 26.58 -8.24
N MET A 52 19.62 25.83 -8.91
CA MET A 52 19.92 24.49 -9.41
C MET A 52 20.88 24.53 -10.62
N GLN A 53 20.71 25.48 -11.55
CA GLN A 53 21.65 25.63 -12.67
C GLN A 53 23.06 26.07 -12.23
N GLN A 54 23.16 26.85 -11.15
CA GLN A 54 24.44 27.25 -10.53
C GLN A 54 25.01 26.21 -9.54
N SER A 55 24.40 25.03 -9.42
CA SER A 55 24.84 23.99 -8.47
C SER A 55 26.25 23.46 -8.80
N PRO A 56 27.20 23.48 -7.84
CA PRO A 56 28.53 22.89 -8.03
C PRO A 56 28.49 21.39 -8.37
N ARG A 57 27.45 20.67 -7.91
CA ARG A 57 27.23 19.25 -8.24
C ARG A 57 26.92 19.07 -9.73
N LEU A 58 26.09 19.95 -10.31
CA LEU A 58 25.75 19.92 -11.74
C LEU A 58 26.96 20.30 -12.62
N ALA A 59 27.76 21.26 -12.16
CA ALA A 59 29.02 21.64 -12.82
C ALA A 59 30.05 20.48 -12.81
N ALA A 60 30.22 19.81 -11.67
CA ALA A 60 31.09 18.63 -11.55
C ALA A 60 30.62 17.48 -12.45
N GLN A 61 29.31 17.22 -12.50
CA GLN A 61 28.72 16.17 -13.34
C GLN A 61 28.94 16.43 -14.84
N ARG A 62 28.75 17.68 -15.30
CA ARG A 62 29.09 18.10 -16.68
C ARG A 62 30.58 17.93 -16.98
N ALA A 63 31.46 18.28 -16.02
CA ALA A 63 32.91 18.11 -16.15
C ALA A 63 33.35 16.63 -16.12
N GLN A 64 32.53 15.72 -15.59
CA GLN A 64 32.78 14.27 -15.63
C GLN A 64 32.38 13.67 -16.99
N VAL A 65 31.21 14.03 -17.54
CA VAL A 65 30.78 13.60 -18.88
C VAL A 65 31.81 14.03 -19.93
N ALA A 66 32.20 15.30 -19.94
CA ALA A 66 33.21 15.83 -20.86
C ALA A 66 34.60 15.17 -20.75
N ARG A 67 34.91 14.44 -19.67
CA ARG A 67 36.13 13.62 -19.57
C ARG A 67 35.94 12.25 -20.22
N MET A 68 34.77 11.64 -20.11
CA MET A 68 34.49 10.34 -20.74
C MET A 68 34.51 10.47 -22.27
N ASP A 69 33.93 11.55 -22.80
CA ASP A 69 33.96 11.88 -24.23
C ASP A 69 35.38 12.17 -24.77
N SER A 70 36.36 12.39 -23.89
CA SER A 70 37.76 12.68 -24.25
C SER A 70 38.68 11.43 -24.28
N LEU A 71 38.15 10.24 -23.96
CA LEU A 71 38.95 9.02 -23.92
C LEU A 71 39.21 8.46 -25.34
N PRO A 72 40.46 8.22 -25.76
CA PRO A 72 40.77 7.74 -27.10
C PRO A 72 40.36 6.27 -27.28
N THR A 73 39.50 6.01 -28.26
CA THR A 73 39.06 4.67 -28.65
C THR A 73 40.19 3.88 -29.30
N GLN A 74 40.65 2.81 -28.65
CA GLN A 74 41.65 1.91 -29.23
C GLN A 74 41.00 0.97 -30.27
N SER A 75 41.60 0.88 -31.47
CA SER A 75 41.06 0.06 -32.56
C SER A 75 41.20 -1.45 -32.28
N PRO A 76 40.18 -2.28 -32.57
CA PRO A 76 40.18 -3.71 -32.24
C PRO A 76 40.97 -4.55 -33.26
N ALA A 77 42.30 -4.49 -33.20
CA ALA A 77 43.16 -5.12 -34.21
C ALA A 77 44.42 -5.85 -33.69
N GLN A 78 44.30 -6.61 -32.58
CA GLN A 78 45.20 -7.74 -32.27
C GLN A 78 44.65 -8.60 -31.11
N ARG A 79 44.25 -9.85 -31.39
CA ARG A 79 44.12 -10.93 -30.40
C ARG A 79 44.89 -12.14 -30.90
N VAL A 80 45.95 -12.51 -30.20
CA VAL A 80 46.73 -13.73 -30.46
C VAL A 80 46.03 -14.90 -29.77
N PRO A 81 45.87 -16.07 -30.42
CA PRO A 81 45.28 -17.25 -29.77
C PRO A 81 46.22 -17.82 -28.70
N PRO A 82 45.68 -18.37 -27.58
CA PRO A 82 46.49 -18.96 -26.53
C PRO A 82 47.18 -20.24 -26.99
N GLN A 83 48.43 -20.44 -26.56
CA GLN A 83 49.15 -21.70 -26.74
C GLN A 83 48.55 -22.78 -25.83
N LYS A 84 48.55 -24.04 -26.28
CA LYS A 84 48.37 -25.19 -25.40
C LYS A 84 49.58 -25.31 -24.48
N ALA A 85 49.34 -25.55 -23.19
CA ALA A 85 50.34 -26.04 -22.26
C ALA A 85 50.11 -27.54 -22.04
N ASP A 86 51.19 -28.32 -21.97
CA ASP A 86 51.11 -29.76 -21.76
C ASP A 86 50.82 -30.10 -20.29
N LEU A 87 50.11 -31.22 -20.06
CA LEU A 87 49.80 -31.74 -18.73
C LEU A 87 50.95 -32.63 -18.23
N PRO A 88 51.40 -32.49 -16.98
CA PRO A 88 52.32 -33.44 -16.37
C PRO A 88 51.62 -34.75 -16.00
N ASP A 89 52.33 -35.86 -16.15
CA ASP A 89 51.87 -37.20 -15.74
C ASP A 89 51.92 -37.37 -14.21
N THR A 90 50.93 -38.07 -13.63
CA THR A 90 50.77 -38.23 -12.17
C THR A 90 50.38 -39.66 -11.80
N SER A 91 51.25 -40.63 -12.07
CA SER A 91 51.08 -42.02 -11.64
C SER A 91 51.74 -42.31 -10.28
N GLY A 92 50.95 -42.36 -9.20
CA GLY A 92 51.35 -43.01 -7.93
C GLY A 92 51.14 -42.21 -6.65
N LEU A 93 50.96 -42.94 -5.53
CA LEU A 93 50.71 -42.46 -4.16
C LEU A 93 49.34 -41.76 -3.96
N SER A 94 48.65 -41.87 -2.83
CA SER A 94 48.69 -42.87 -1.73
C SER A 94 47.32 -42.88 -1.02
N SER A 95 47.03 -43.91 -0.23
CA SER A 95 45.78 -44.01 0.54
C SER A 95 45.67 -42.97 1.66
N GLY A 96 44.53 -42.29 1.76
CA GLY A 96 44.12 -41.53 2.95
C GLY A 96 43.95 -40.03 2.72
N SER A 97 42.79 -39.63 2.21
CA SER A 97 42.29 -38.26 2.31
C SER A 97 40.82 -38.27 2.70
N LEU A 98 40.40 -37.27 3.47
CA LEU A 98 38.99 -37.05 3.83
C LEU A 98 38.18 -36.72 2.57
N GLY A 99 36.88 -37.04 2.61
CA GLY A 99 35.99 -36.92 1.45
C GLY A 99 36.04 -35.51 0.84
N SER A 100 36.59 -35.43 -0.37
CA SER A 100 36.56 -34.22 -1.18
C SER A 100 35.12 -33.90 -1.56
N ALA A 101 34.49 -33.00 -0.81
CA ALA A 101 33.19 -32.45 -1.15
C ALA A 101 33.26 -31.94 -2.60
N LEU A 102 32.41 -32.49 -3.46
CA LEU A 102 32.35 -32.08 -4.86
C LEU A 102 32.06 -30.58 -4.89
N PRO A 103 32.78 -29.78 -5.70
CA PRO A 103 32.48 -28.36 -5.83
C PRO A 103 31.13 -28.22 -6.53
N ILE A 104 30.06 -28.11 -5.74
CA ILE A 104 28.72 -27.75 -6.22
C ILE A 104 28.89 -26.46 -7.02
N GLN A 105 28.67 -26.54 -8.34
CA GLN A 105 28.92 -25.40 -9.20
C GLN A 105 27.98 -24.27 -8.80
N ARG A 106 28.58 -23.16 -8.33
CA ARG A 106 27.92 -21.87 -8.14
C ARG A 106 27.59 -21.24 -9.50
N GLN A 107 26.77 -21.95 -10.28
CA GLN A 107 26.29 -21.47 -11.56
C GLN A 107 25.28 -20.36 -11.30
N ALA A 108 25.49 -19.19 -11.92
CA ALA A 108 24.47 -18.15 -11.94
C ALA A 108 23.34 -18.57 -12.89
N TRP A 109 22.09 -18.36 -12.47
CA TRP A 109 20.91 -18.69 -13.26
C TRP A 109 20.33 -17.41 -13.84
N HIS A 110 20.50 -17.24 -15.15
CA HIS A 110 19.94 -16.12 -15.90
C HIS A 110 18.80 -16.61 -16.79
N SER A 111 17.68 -15.91 -16.75
CA SER A 111 16.54 -16.12 -17.66
C SER A 111 15.90 -14.77 -18.01
N GLY A 112 15.19 -14.71 -19.13
CA GLY A 112 14.49 -13.51 -19.58
C GLY A 112 13.49 -13.81 -20.70
N GLU A 113 12.42 -13.02 -20.75
CA GLU A 113 11.27 -13.20 -21.63
C GLU A 113 10.92 -11.88 -22.33
N GLN A 114 10.42 -11.96 -23.56
CA GLN A 114 10.02 -10.79 -24.34
C GLN A 114 8.49 -10.62 -24.29
N PHE A 115 8.05 -9.65 -23.49
CA PHE A 115 6.66 -9.22 -23.46
C PHE A 115 6.34 -8.23 -24.59
N ALA A 116 5.05 -8.02 -24.87
CA ALA A 116 4.60 -7.07 -25.89
C ALA A 116 5.12 -5.63 -25.64
N LYS A 117 5.27 -5.23 -24.37
CA LYS A 117 5.67 -3.87 -23.96
C LYS A 117 7.15 -3.77 -23.53
N GLY A 118 7.91 -4.87 -23.48
CA GLY A 118 9.31 -4.81 -23.05
C GLY A 118 9.98 -6.17 -22.89
N VAL A 119 11.18 -6.18 -22.31
CA VAL A 119 11.91 -7.39 -21.93
C VAL A 119 12.05 -7.41 -20.41
N MET A 120 11.66 -8.53 -19.79
CA MET A 120 11.89 -8.78 -18.37
C MET A 120 12.95 -9.87 -18.21
N SER A 121 13.77 -9.76 -17.19
CA SER A 121 14.82 -10.75 -16.91
C SER A 121 15.08 -10.87 -15.42
N VAL A 122 15.62 -12.03 -15.03
CA VAL A 122 16.16 -12.27 -13.69
C VAL A 122 17.52 -12.94 -13.80
N ASN A 123 18.41 -12.61 -12.86
CA ASN A 123 19.67 -13.29 -12.62
C ASN A 123 19.74 -13.64 -11.12
N LEU A 124 19.87 -14.93 -10.81
CA LEU A 124 20.10 -15.43 -9.46
C LEU A 124 21.54 -15.92 -9.37
N THR A 125 22.37 -15.27 -8.56
CA THR A 125 23.79 -15.62 -8.37
C THR A 125 24.05 -16.05 -6.92
N PRO A 126 24.65 -17.23 -6.66
CA PRO A 126 25.05 -17.65 -5.31
C PRO A 126 26.13 -16.74 -4.71
N GLY A 127 25.72 -15.83 -3.83
CA GLY A 127 26.52 -14.73 -3.30
C GLY A 127 27.60 -15.14 -2.29
N GLN A 128 28.35 -14.15 -1.81
CA GLN A 128 29.31 -14.34 -0.73
C GLN A 128 28.59 -14.41 0.61
N SER A 129 28.79 -15.51 1.35
CA SER A 129 28.03 -15.81 2.56
C SER A 129 28.25 -14.74 3.65
N ARG A 130 27.17 -14.04 4.01
CA ARG A 130 27.17 -12.89 4.92
C ARG A 130 27.30 -13.36 6.38
N THR A 131 28.23 -12.77 7.13
CA THR A 131 28.31 -12.98 8.58
C THR A 131 27.07 -12.39 9.24
N VAL A 132 26.32 -13.21 9.99
CA VAL A 132 25.21 -12.72 10.82
C VAL A 132 25.78 -12.22 12.15
N PRO A 133 25.57 -10.93 12.54
CA PRO A 133 26.29 -10.30 13.66
C PRO A 133 26.17 -11.00 15.02
N ASP A 134 25.09 -11.75 15.22
CA ASP A 134 24.69 -12.32 16.52
C ASP A 134 25.14 -13.80 16.72
N ARG A 135 25.74 -14.45 15.71
CA ARG A 135 25.90 -15.93 15.74
C ARG A 135 27.24 -16.48 15.24
N ASP A 136 28.17 -15.66 14.78
CA ASP A 136 29.40 -16.05 14.04
C ASP A 136 29.16 -16.98 12.82
N ARG A 137 27.90 -17.22 12.45
CA ARG A 137 27.50 -18.07 11.33
C ARG A 137 27.42 -17.24 10.07
N LYS A 138 27.93 -17.82 8.98
CA LYS A 138 27.78 -17.27 7.63
C LYS A 138 26.50 -17.81 7.00
N ALA A 139 25.53 -16.94 6.79
CA ALA A 139 24.35 -17.25 5.97
C ALA A 139 24.76 -17.26 4.49
N PRO A 140 24.47 -18.28 3.67
CA PRO A 140 24.45 -18.12 2.23
C PRO A 140 23.46 -17.02 1.83
N THR A 141 23.74 -16.41 0.69
CA THR A 141 22.93 -15.36 0.07
C THR A 141 22.68 -15.75 -1.39
N VAL A 142 21.49 -15.42 -1.91
CA VAL A 142 21.30 -15.34 -3.35
C VAL A 142 21.28 -13.86 -3.71
N ASP A 143 22.20 -13.42 -4.55
CA ASP A 143 22.13 -12.13 -5.20
C ASP A 143 21.09 -12.24 -6.32
N ALA A 144 19.87 -11.79 -6.06
CA ALA A 144 18.79 -11.73 -7.03
C ALA A 144 18.79 -10.35 -7.71
N LEU A 145 18.82 -10.32 -9.04
CA LEU A 145 18.67 -9.11 -9.84
C LEU A 145 17.56 -9.31 -10.87
N VAL A 146 16.41 -8.69 -10.63
CA VAL A 146 15.32 -8.57 -11.60
C VAL A 146 15.47 -7.25 -12.35
N SER A 147 15.30 -7.28 -13.67
CA SER A 147 15.37 -6.08 -14.53
C SER A 147 14.23 -6.10 -15.55
N TYR A 148 13.60 -4.94 -15.76
CA TYR A 148 12.60 -4.74 -16.82
C TYR A 148 12.98 -3.52 -17.68
N ALA A 149 13.04 -3.72 -19.00
CA ALA A 149 13.27 -2.64 -19.97
C ALA A 149 12.06 -2.52 -20.91
N PRO A 150 11.33 -1.38 -20.93
CA PRO A 150 10.27 -1.16 -21.90
C PRO A 150 10.81 -1.05 -23.33
N ASN A 151 9.96 -1.35 -24.31
CA ASN A 151 10.27 -1.25 -25.74
C ASN A 151 9.54 -0.07 -26.42
N GLU A 152 9.72 0.11 -27.72
CA GLU A 152 9.08 1.19 -28.50
C GLU A 152 7.54 1.13 -28.46
N THR A 153 6.96 -0.06 -28.29
CA THR A 153 5.51 -0.29 -28.19
C THR A 153 4.94 -0.18 -26.78
N ALA A 154 5.76 0.12 -25.76
CA ALA A 154 5.25 0.55 -24.47
C ALA A 154 4.68 1.97 -24.53
N PRO A 155 3.63 2.29 -23.76
CA PRO A 155 3.26 3.66 -23.45
C PRO A 155 4.39 4.40 -22.70
N ASP A 156 4.29 5.73 -22.61
CA ASP A 156 5.19 6.56 -21.82
C ASP A 156 4.77 6.55 -20.34
N ALA A 157 5.71 6.26 -19.45
CA ALA A 157 5.48 6.12 -18.02
C ALA A 157 6.74 6.50 -17.22
N ASP A 158 6.55 7.25 -16.12
CA ASP A 158 7.62 7.65 -15.20
C ASP A 158 6.99 7.89 -13.81
N PRO A 159 7.20 6.99 -12.81
CA PRO A 159 8.06 5.81 -12.83
C PRO A 159 7.41 4.55 -13.43
N ILE A 160 8.28 3.63 -13.88
CA ILE A 160 8.01 2.20 -14.02
C ILE A 160 8.61 1.50 -12.81
N ARG A 161 7.74 0.95 -11.96
CA ARG A 161 8.09 0.32 -10.69
C ARG A 161 8.29 -1.18 -10.84
N LEU A 162 9.12 -1.74 -9.97
CA LEU A 162 9.18 -3.18 -9.68
C LEU A 162 8.65 -3.39 -8.26
N ILE A 163 7.52 -4.08 -8.15
CA ILE A 163 6.88 -4.46 -6.89
C ILE A 163 7.13 -5.94 -6.71
N GLN A 164 7.67 -6.33 -5.55
CA GLN A 164 7.99 -7.71 -5.20
C GLN A 164 7.09 -8.17 -4.07
N ILE A 165 6.50 -9.37 -4.19
CA ILE A 165 5.98 -10.12 -3.05
C ILE A 165 6.91 -11.30 -2.77
N VAL A 166 7.02 -11.71 -1.51
CA VAL A 166 7.85 -12.82 -1.07
C VAL A 166 7.09 -13.77 -0.14
N ARG A 167 7.48 -15.04 -0.18
CA ARG A 167 7.20 -16.05 0.84
C ARG A 167 8.50 -16.76 1.19
N ALA A 168 8.78 -16.85 2.49
CA ALA A 168 9.84 -17.68 3.04
C ALA A 168 9.23 -18.67 4.04
N ALA A 169 9.34 -19.96 3.76
CA ALA A 169 8.77 -21.03 4.59
C ALA A 169 9.82 -22.09 4.90
N SER A 170 9.77 -22.70 6.08
CA SER A 170 10.73 -23.70 6.53
C SER A 170 10.71 -24.93 5.62
N SER A 171 11.88 -25.33 5.11
CA SER A 171 11.99 -26.44 4.14
C SER A 171 11.65 -27.82 4.71
N ALA A 172 11.38 -27.91 6.02
CA ALA A 172 11.06 -29.17 6.72
C ALA A 172 9.55 -29.42 6.86
N ASP A 173 8.75 -28.36 6.97
CA ASP A 173 7.34 -28.41 7.41
C ASP A 173 6.43 -27.33 6.78
N ASP A 174 6.95 -26.55 5.82
CA ASP A 174 6.25 -25.46 5.10
C ASP A 174 5.59 -24.41 6.02
N GLN A 175 6.15 -24.23 7.23
CA GLN A 175 5.75 -23.16 8.14
C GLN A 175 6.36 -21.83 7.71
N ASP A 176 5.51 -20.84 7.51
CA ASP A 176 5.90 -19.49 7.09
C ASP A 176 6.78 -18.84 8.18
N ILE A 177 7.84 -18.12 7.80
CA ILE A 177 8.71 -17.43 8.77
C ILE A 177 7.90 -16.42 9.60
N SER A 178 7.88 -16.57 10.92
CA SER A 178 7.18 -15.62 11.80
C SER A 178 8.04 -14.40 12.09
N PHE A 179 7.43 -13.22 12.05
CA PHE A 179 8.03 -11.95 12.52
C PHE A 179 7.51 -11.55 13.92
N SER A 180 6.58 -12.32 14.50
CA SER A 180 6.00 -12.15 15.84
C SER A 180 7.01 -11.91 16.94
N ASP A 181 8.18 -12.53 16.81
CA ASP A 181 9.23 -12.58 17.83
C ASP A 181 10.33 -11.54 17.57
N ALA A 182 10.15 -10.66 16.57
CA ALA A 182 11.03 -9.53 16.33
C ALA A 182 11.07 -8.59 17.54
N ASN A 183 12.23 -7.99 17.80
CA ASN A 183 12.40 -7.02 18.89
C ASN A 183 11.78 -5.64 18.53
N ASP A 184 11.73 -5.27 17.26
CA ASP A 184 10.94 -4.12 16.79
C ASP A 184 9.48 -4.53 16.62
N ALA A 185 8.57 -3.78 17.24
CA ALA A 185 7.13 -3.93 17.05
C ALA A 185 6.69 -3.67 15.61
N LYS A 186 7.41 -2.82 14.85
CA LYS A 186 7.06 -2.48 13.46
C LYS A 186 7.31 -3.63 12.49
N GLU A 187 8.40 -4.38 12.65
CA GLU A 187 8.69 -5.56 11.81
C GLU A 187 7.63 -6.67 11.93
N LYS A 188 6.91 -6.72 13.06
CA LYS A 188 5.75 -7.62 13.25
C LYS A 188 4.59 -7.31 12.29
N ARG A 189 4.52 -6.11 11.69
CA ARG A 189 3.51 -5.79 10.68
C ARG A 189 3.64 -6.65 9.41
N ARG A 190 4.82 -7.25 9.14
CA ARG A 190 4.96 -8.23 8.05
C ARG A 190 4.03 -9.43 8.21
N ASP A 191 3.80 -9.91 9.44
CA ASP A 191 2.85 -11.00 9.68
C ASP A 191 1.40 -10.58 9.45
N LYS A 192 1.08 -9.29 9.63
CA LYS A 192 -0.24 -8.70 9.38
C LYS A 192 -0.51 -8.52 7.89
N ALA A 193 0.54 -8.18 7.12
CA ALA A 193 0.50 -7.99 5.67
C ALA A 193 0.55 -9.31 4.88
N LYS A 194 0.47 -10.48 5.53
CA LYS A 194 0.45 -11.79 4.87
C LYS A 194 -0.91 -12.13 4.29
N THR A 195 -0.90 -12.81 3.15
CA THR A 195 -2.07 -13.48 2.58
C THR A 195 -2.58 -14.57 3.51
N ALA A 196 -3.91 -14.63 3.67
CA ALA A 196 -4.61 -15.83 4.14
C ALA A 196 -4.82 -16.79 2.95
N SER A 197 -5.06 -18.07 3.22
CA SER A 197 -5.40 -19.03 2.17
C SER A 197 -6.82 -18.75 1.66
N ALA A 198 -6.97 -18.57 0.35
CA ALA A 198 -8.27 -18.44 -0.33
C ALA A 198 -8.22 -19.15 -1.68
N ASP A 199 -9.32 -19.16 -2.45
CA ASP A 199 -9.31 -19.73 -3.80
C ASP A 199 -8.34 -18.98 -4.70
N GLY A 200 -7.45 -19.71 -5.38
CA GLY A 200 -6.34 -19.15 -6.17
C GLY A 200 -5.23 -18.42 -5.39
N VAL A 201 -5.32 -18.29 -4.05
CA VAL A 201 -4.38 -17.49 -3.23
C VAL A 201 -3.59 -18.38 -2.27
N GLU A 202 -2.27 -18.44 -2.45
CA GLU A 202 -1.36 -19.05 -1.48
C GLU A 202 -1.26 -18.20 -0.20
N LYS A 203 -1.27 -18.84 0.97
CA LYS A 203 -1.03 -18.20 2.27
C LYS A 203 0.42 -17.73 2.45
N GLY A 204 0.64 -16.79 3.37
CA GLY A 204 1.97 -16.46 3.90
C GLY A 204 2.85 -15.58 3.01
N TRP A 205 2.33 -15.13 1.87
CA TRP A 205 3.00 -14.18 0.98
C TRP A 205 2.72 -12.73 1.42
N PHE A 206 3.70 -11.84 1.30
CA PHE A 206 3.56 -10.41 1.64
C PHE A 206 4.38 -9.53 0.68
N VAL A 207 3.98 -8.27 0.47
CA VAL A 207 4.78 -7.27 -0.27
C VAL A 207 6.11 -7.03 0.44
N ASP A 208 7.21 -7.04 -0.30
CA ASP A 208 8.54 -6.90 0.25
C ASP A 208 8.94 -5.42 0.43
N HIS A 209 9.20 -5.03 1.68
CA HIS A 209 9.39 -3.65 2.13
C HIS A 209 10.30 -3.60 3.37
N THR A 210 10.55 -2.41 3.92
CA THR A 210 11.24 -2.26 5.22
C THR A 210 10.26 -1.77 6.29
N ALA A 211 9.65 -2.71 7.03
CA ALA A 211 8.59 -2.40 7.99
C ALA A 211 9.09 -1.55 9.18
N GLU A 212 10.36 -1.70 9.57
CA GLU A 212 11.03 -0.85 10.58
C GLU A 212 10.92 0.66 10.31
N VAL A 213 10.84 1.11 9.04
CA VAL A 213 10.85 2.56 8.70
C VAL A 213 9.50 3.10 8.21
N LEU A 214 8.52 2.23 7.98
CA LEU A 214 7.20 2.60 7.47
C LEU A 214 6.16 2.72 8.60
N LYS A 215 5.15 3.56 8.35
CA LYS A 215 3.98 3.78 9.22
C LYS A 215 2.72 3.76 8.37
N PRO A 216 1.59 3.23 8.86
CA PRO A 216 0.28 3.40 8.24
C PRO A 216 -0.13 4.87 8.11
N ARG A 217 -0.96 5.19 7.12
CA ARG A 217 -1.51 6.54 6.93
C ARG A 217 -2.56 6.85 8.00
N SER A 218 -2.41 7.97 8.69
CA SER A 218 -3.38 8.49 9.66
C SER A 218 -4.22 9.66 9.13
N VAL A 219 -3.77 10.33 8.05
CA VAL A 219 -4.39 11.56 7.51
C VAL A 219 -4.93 11.34 6.09
N ALA A 220 -6.16 11.76 5.84
CA ALA A 220 -6.76 11.69 4.50
C ALA A 220 -6.12 12.70 3.53
N GLY A 221 -5.93 12.31 2.28
CA GLY A 221 -5.18 13.07 1.28
C GLY A 221 -3.65 12.98 1.41
N SER A 222 -3.12 12.26 2.41
CA SER A 222 -1.70 11.93 2.47
C SER A 222 -1.31 10.99 1.32
N PRO A 223 -0.06 11.00 0.81
CA PRO A 223 0.39 10.04 -0.20
C PRO A 223 0.25 8.58 0.25
N SER A 224 0.21 7.64 -0.69
CA SER A 224 0.32 6.21 -0.38
C SER A 224 1.68 5.87 0.22
N VAL A 225 1.69 4.91 1.15
CA VAL A 225 2.92 4.23 1.58
C VAL A 225 3.40 3.37 0.41
N PRO A 226 4.62 3.56 -0.11
CA PRO A 226 5.03 2.91 -1.34
C PRO A 226 5.11 1.38 -1.22
N ASP A 227 4.59 0.70 -2.25
CA ASP A 227 4.58 -0.75 -2.47
C ASP A 227 5.86 -1.26 -3.15
N ALA A 228 6.47 -0.44 -4.02
CA ALA A 228 7.67 -0.79 -4.75
C ALA A 228 8.90 -0.88 -3.84
N TYR A 229 9.62 -1.99 -3.91
CA TYR A 229 10.81 -2.29 -3.09
C TYR A 229 11.88 -1.17 -3.15
N ALA A 230 12.01 -0.51 -4.31
CA ALA A 230 12.94 0.61 -4.51
C ALA A 230 12.51 1.91 -3.79
N ASP A 231 11.22 2.16 -3.58
CA ASP A 231 10.75 3.30 -2.77
C ASP A 231 10.75 2.93 -1.27
N ALA A 232 10.24 1.73 -0.94
CA ALA A 232 10.12 1.23 0.42
C ALA A 232 11.47 1.00 1.14
N SER A 233 12.56 0.77 0.38
CA SER A 233 13.91 0.60 0.94
C SER A 233 14.73 1.89 1.03
N PHE A 234 14.42 2.92 0.24
CA PHE A 234 15.28 4.11 0.09
C PHE A 234 14.76 5.38 0.77
N GLY A 235 13.69 5.27 1.56
CA GLY A 235 13.38 6.29 2.56
C GLY A 235 12.91 7.63 1.99
N LEU A 236 12.11 7.61 0.92
CA LEU A 236 11.18 8.71 0.61
C LEU A 236 9.99 8.74 1.58
N SER A 237 10.25 8.47 2.87
CA SER A 237 9.29 8.57 3.94
C SER A 237 8.80 10.01 4.02
N ARG A 238 7.48 10.18 4.06
CA ARG A 238 6.88 11.46 4.44
C ARG A 238 6.31 11.33 5.85
N ASP A 239 6.31 12.43 6.60
CA ASP A 239 5.58 12.51 7.86
C ASP A 239 4.06 12.52 7.60
N ALA A 240 3.25 12.45 8.66
CA ALA A 240 1.80 12.43 8.54
C ALA A 240 1.24 13.70 7.86
N ASP A 241 2.00 14.81 7.88
CA ASP A 241 1.69 16.07 7.20
C ASP A 241 2.13 16.09 5.72
N GLY A 242 2.67 14.97 5.21
CA GLY A 242 3.10 14.83 3.82
C GLY A 242 4.44 15.51 3.50
N LYS A 243 5.19 15.98 4.50
CA LYS A 243 6.52 16.59 4.32
C LYS A 243 7.60 15.51 4.31
N GLU A 244 8.60 15.70 3.45
CA GLU A 244 9.71 14.77 3.23
C GLU A 244 10.56 14.61 4.50
N ILE A 245 10.52 13.40 5.09
CA ILE A 245 11.49 12.95 6.08
C ILE A 245 12.68 12.43 5.28
N THR A 246 13.73 13.24 5.14
CA THR A 246 15.04 12.68 4.79
C THR A 246 15.46 11.72 5.90
N ALA A 247 15.29 10.41 5.68
CA ALA A 247 15.62 9.38 6.66
C ALA A 247 17.10 9.52 7.09
N PRO A 248 17.38 9.81 8.37
CA PRO A 248 18.74 10.06 8.81
C PRO A 248 19.51 8.73 8.88
N TYR A 249 20.33 8.48 7.87
CA TYR A 249 21.11 7.25 7.68
C TYR A 249 20.27 5.96 7.53
N VAL A 250 20.07 5.55 6.28
CA VAL A 250 20.26 4.14 5.94
C VAL A 250 21.21 4.04 4.74
N ASP A 251 22.47 3.77 5.01
CA ASP A 251 23.55 3.65 4.01
C ASP A 251 23.51 2.24 3.37
N ILE A 252 22.39 1.91 2.72
CA ILE A 252 22.11 0.56 2.20
C ILE A 252 22.92 0.33 0.90
N PRO A 253 23.79 -0.70 0.84
CA PRO A 253 24.59 -1.02 -0.35
C PRO A 253 23.80 -1.74 -1.47
N ASN A 254 22.54 -1.36 -1.68
CA ASN A 254 21.69 -1.76 -2.82
C ASN A 254 21.61 -0.62 -3.86
N SER A 255 22.75 -0.01 -4.19
CA SER A 255 22.93 1.05 -5.20
C SER A 255 22.68 0.60 -6.65
N GLY A 256 21.93 -0.48 -6.85
CA GLY A 256 21.43 -0.99 -8.13
C GLY A 256 19.90 -1.15 -8.15
N ASN A 257 19.17 -0.61 -7.16
CA ASN A 257 17.71 -0.48 -7.23
C ASN A 257 17.37 0.86 -7.91
N GLN A 258 16.56 0.82 -8.96
CA GLN A 258 16.08 2.03 -9.62
C GLN A 258 14.71 1.80 -10.26
N HIS A 259 13.88 2.84 -10.27
CA HIS A 259 12.71 2.87 -11.14
C HIS A 259 13.13 2.98 -12.59
N GLY A 260 12.40 2.30 -13.45
CA GLY A 260 12.47 2.52 -14.88
C GLY A 260 11.65 3.74 -15.26
N ARG A 261 11.76 4.14 -16.53
CA ARG A 261 10.93 5.16 -17.15
C ARG A 261 11.02 5.04 -18.67
N LYS A 262 9.98 5.49 -19.37
CA LYS A 262 9.98 5.68 -20.82
C LYS A 262 9.38 7.03 -21.16
N HIS A 263 10.10 7.82 -21.96
CA HIS A 263 9.56 8.99 -22.63
C HIS A 263 9.97 9.03 -24.10
N ASN A 264 9.01 8.82 -25.01
CA ASN A 264 9.25 8.52 -26.42
C ASN A 264 10.24 7.36 -26.57
N ASN A 265 11.50 7.67 -26.91
CA ASN A 265 12.59 6.72 -27.08
C ASN A 265 13.69 6.85 -25.99
N ASP A 266 13.57 7.78 -25.03
CA ASP A 266 14.40 7.78 -23.81
C ASP A 266 13.87 6.67 -22.89
N ILE A 267 14.67 5.62 -22.69
CA ILE A 267 14.32 4.42 -21.93
C ILE A 267 15.35 4.23 -20.83
N THR A 268 14.89 4.15 -19.59
CA THR A 268 15.67 3.71 -18.44
C THR A 268 15.05 2.41 -17.92
N PRO A 269 15.78 1.29 -17.86
CA PRO A 269 15.26 0.05 -17.28
C PRO A 269 14.99 0.17 -15.79
N ALA A 270 13.92 -0.47 -15.31
CA ALA A 270 13.71 -0.69 -13.87
C ALA A 270 14.61 -1.84 -13.40
N THR A 271 15.20 -1.72 -12.22
CA THR A 271 16.02 -2.78 -11.62
C THR A 271 15.71 -2.95 -10.12
N LEU A 272 15.59 -4.21 -9.70
CA LEU A 272 15.38 -4.62 -8.33
C LEU A 272 16.47 -5.65 -7.99
N LYS A 273 17.34 -5.27 -7.05
CA LYS A 273 18.34 -6.14 -6.44
C LYS A 273 17.91 -6.49 -5.03
N ASP A 274 17.75 -7.78 -4.78
CA ASP A 274 17.42 -8.38 -3.49
C ASP A 274 18.53 -9.37 -3.08
N GLN A 275 18.68 -9.61 -1.78
CA GLN A 275 19.74 -10.45 -1.20
C GLN A 275 19.23 -11.34 -0.04
N PRO A 276 18.22 -12.20 -0.28
CA PRO A 276 17.68 -13.08 0.74
C PRO A 276 18.76 -14.00 1.33
N ALA A 277 18.74 -14.13 2.65
CA ALA A 277 19.78 -14.78 3.44
C ALA A 277 19.18 -15.53 4.65
N SER A 278 19.69 -16.72 4.97
CA SER A 278 19.32 -17.40 6.22
C SER A 278 20.42 -18.33 6.73
N THR A 279 20.44 -18.56 8.05
CA THR A 279 21.28 -19.59 8.69
C THR A 279 20.56 -20.94 8.87
N ALA A 280 19.32 -21.07 8.39
CA ALA A 280 18.51 -22.29 8.45
C ALA A 280 17.90 -22.64 7.08
N PRO A 281 17.37 -23.86 6.89
CA PRO A 281 16.69 -24.27 5.66
C PRO A 281 15.35 -23.55 5.47
N TYR A 282 15.23 -22.77 4.40
CA TYR A 282 13.99 -22.14 3.96
C TYR A 282 13.80 -22.30 2.44
N ASP A 283 12.54 -22.45 2.04
CA ASP A 283 12.04 -22.26 0.69
C ASP A 283 11.72 -20.78 0.50
N PHE A 284 12.53 -20.09 -0.31
CA PHE A 284 12.30 -18.72 -0.73
C PHE A 284 11.59 -18.70 -2.08
N ARG A 285 10.46 -18.02 -2.15
CA ARG A 285 9.72 -17.73 -3.37
C ARG A 285 9.45 -16.24 -3.47
N ALA A 286 9.51 -15.71 -4.68
CA ALA A 286 9.20 -14.32 -4.98
C ALA A 286 8.41 -14.22 -6.28
N GLU A 287 7.51 -13.24 -6.36
CA GLU A 287 6.85 -12.82 -7.60
C GLU A 287 7.03 -11.31 -7.74
N VAL A 288 7.54 -10.87 -8.89
CA VAL A 288 7.88 -9.47 -9.17
C VAL A 288 7.11 -8.99 -10.40
N VAL A 289 6.42 -7.87 -10.26
CA VAL A 289 5.59 -7.26 -11.31
C VAL A 289 6.22 -5.92 -11.74
N ALA A 290 6.34 -5.74 -13.06
CA ALA A 290 6.67 -4.45 -13.66
C ALA A 290 5.38 -3.65 -13.90
N LYS A 291 5.22 -2.54 -13.17
CA LYS A 291 3.99 -1.72 -13.14
C LYS A 291 4.29 -0.26 -13.47
N GLY A 292 3.58 0.31 -14.45
CA GLY A 292 3.68 1.74 -14.80
C GLY A 292 2.68 2.58 -14.04
N LEU A 293 3.11 3.75 -13.56
CA LEU A 293 2.22 4.85 -13.17
C LEU A 293 2.09 5.80 -14.36
N GLU A 294 0.98 5.69 -15.09
CA GLU A 294 0.73 6.48 -16.30
C GLU A 294 -0.20 7.66 -16.00
N GLN A 295 -0.22 8.66 -16.88
CA GLN A 295 -1.18 9.77 -16.78
C GLN A 295 -2.64 9.34 -17.04
N ALA A 296 -2.86 8.10 -17.50
CA ALA A 296 -4.16 7.55 -17.85
C ALA A 296 -4.62 6.37 -16.96
N GLY A 297 -3.77 5.85 -16.07
CA GLY A 297 -4.06 4.69 -15.23
C GLY A 297 -2.81 3.94 -14.77
N GLU A 298 -3.02 2.76 -14.21
CA GLU A 298 -1.94 1.82 -13.88
C GLU A 298 -1.87 0.70 -14.91
N GLU A 299 -0.67 0.37 -15.37
CA GLU A 299 -0.43 -0.58 -16.46
C GLU A 299 0.54 -1.69 -16.01
N VAL A 300 0.25 -2.94 -16.37
CA VAL A 300 1.13 -4.09 -16.09
C VAL A 300 1.90 -4.45 -17.35
N TYR A 301 3.23 -4.39 -17.27
CA TYR A 301 4.10 -4.70 -18.39
C TYR A 301 4.58 -6.15 -18.44
N GLY A 302 4.51 -6.86 -17.31
CA GLY A 302 4.93 -8.25 -17.18
C GLY A 302 5.27 -8.63 -15.74
N THR A 303 5.40 -9.93 -15.52
CA THR A 303 5.58 -10.57 -14.21
C THR A 303 6.63 -11.68 -14.32
N VAL A 304 7.47 -11.83 -13.29
CA VAL A 304 8.36 -12.99 -13.13
C VAL A 304 8.26 -13.59 -11.73
N ALA A 305 8.06 -14.90 -11.66
CA ALA A 305 8.17 -15.68 -10.43
C ALA A 305 9.50 -16.43 -10.39
N TRP A 306 10.16 -16.46 -9.24
CA TRP A 306 11.44 -17.15 -9.04
C TRP A 306 11.57 -17.75 -7.63
N SER A 307 12.34 -18.83 -7.49
CA SER A 307 12.43 -19.58 -6.22
C SER A 307 13.71 -20.38 -6.04
N PHE A 308 14.17 -20.46 -4.78
CA PHE A 308 15.30 -21.29 -4.36
C PHE A 308 15.09 -21.81 -2.93
N ARG A 309 15.86 -22.83 -2.56
CA ARG A 309 15.87 -23.44 -1.22
C ARG A 309 17.26 -23.32 -0.61
N THR A 310 17.35 -23.02 0.68
CA THR A 310 18.54 -23.34 1.49
C THR A 310 18.39 -24.74 2.09
N ILE A 311 19.47 -25.53 2.08
CA ILE A 311 19.55 -26.84 2.75
C ILE A 311 20.77 -26.93 3.67
N SER A 312 20.67 -27.72 4.74
CA SER A 312 21.80 -28.00 5.63
C SER A 312 22.83 -28.90 4.93
N GLY A 313 23.94 -28.30 4.52
CA GLY A 313 25.10 -28.97 3.94
C GLY A 313 26.03 -29.59 4.96
N ALA A 314 27.08 -30.26 4.47
CA ALA A 314 28.08 -30.90 5.32
C ALA A 314 28.81 -29.87 6.20
N GLY A 315 29.02 -30.19 7.49
CA GLY A 315 29.69 -29.30 8.44
C GLY A 315 28.82 -28.15 8.98
N GLY A 316 27.51 -28.13 8.69
CA GLY A 316 26.57 -27.15 9.26
C GLY A 316 26.48 -25.82 8.51
N TYR A 317 27.13 -25.71 7.35
CA TYR A 317 26.86 -24.65 6.38
C TYR A 317 25.48 -24.86 5.72
N GLN A 318 24.93 -23.82 5.11
CA GLN A 318 23.74 -23.92 4.29
C GLN A 318 24.13 -23.79 2.80
N GLU A 319 23.61 -24.69 1.97
CA GLU A 319 23.81 -24.75 0.52
C GLU A 319 22.57 -24.22 -0.20
N ILE A 320 22.73 -23.67 -1.42
CA ILE A 320 21.64 -23.12 -2.24
C ILE A 320 21.27 -24.12 -3.33
N VAL A 321 19.99 -24.47 -3.40
CA VAL A 321 19.40 -25.34 -4.42
C VAL A 321 18.28 -24.58 -5.12
N PRO A 322 18.39 -24.27 -6.44
CA PRO A 322 17.26 -23.73 -7.20
C PRO A 322 16.07 -24.69 -7.15
N GLN A 323 14.85 -24.17 -6.98
CA GLN A 323 13.66 -25.01 -7.07
C GLN A 323 13.13 -25.09 -8.49
N GLN A 324 13.09 -23.98 -9.20
CA GLN A 324 12.45 -23.86 -10.52
C GLN A 324 13.24 -22.93 -11.44
N ILE A 325 13.05 -23.11 -12.76
CA ILE A 325 13.41 -22.09 -13.75
C ILE A 325 12.43 -20.92 -13.56
N PRO A 326 12.88 -19.65 -13.63
CA PRO A 326 11.99 -18.50 -13.51
C PRO A 326 10.84 -18.54 -14.51
N GLU A 327 9.62 -18.29 -14.03
CA GLU A 327 8.38 -18.35 -14.79
C GLU A 327 7.89 -16.93 -15.12
N PHE A 328 7.69 -16.64 -16.40
CA PHE A 328 7.30 -15.31 -16.88
C PHE A 328 5.82 -15.28 -17.31
N LYS A 329 5.08 -14.24 -16.91
CA LYS A 329 3.63 -14.09 -17.15
C LYS A 329 3.28 -12.66 -17.59
N ASN A 330 2.24 -12.51 -18.40
CA ASN A 330 1.73 -11.20 -18.83
C ASN A 330 0.90 -10.48 -17.76
N ALA A 331 0.63 -11.11 -16.61
CA ALA A 331 -0.22 -10.59 -15.55
C ALA A 331 0.22 -11.14 -14.17
N PRO A 332 -0.06 -10.42 -13.06
CA PRO A 332 0.13 -10.93 -11.70
C PRO A 332 -0.73 -12.15 -11.40
N SER A 333 -0.30 -12.96 -10.43
CA SER A 333 -1.13 -13.99 -9.82
C SER A 333 -2.22 -13.40 -8.89
N ALA A 334 -3.22 -14.21 -8.54
CA ALA A 334 -4.18 -13.82 -7.51
C ALA A 334 -3.50 -13.66 -6.13
N THR A 335 -2.46 -14.45 -5.83
CA THR A 335 -1.60 -14.28 -4.65
C THR A 335 -0.90 -12.92 -4.62
N PHE A 336 -0.41 -12.45 -5.77
CA PHE A 336 0.20 -11.11 -5.87
C PHE A 336 -0.79 -10.01 -5.51
N ASN A 337 -1.97 -10.01 -6.13
CA ASN A 337 -2.99 -9.00 -5.85
C ASN A 337 -3.42 -9.05 -4.37
N ALA A 338 -3.72 -10.24 -3.84
CA ALA A 338 -4.13 -10.41 -2.44
C ALA A 338 -3.04 -10.01 -1.42
N ALA A 339 -1.76 -10.09 -1.79
CA ALA A 339 -0.65 -9.61 -0.96
C ALA A 339 -0.52 -8.08 -1.00
N VAL A 340 -0.79 -7.44 -2.14
CA VAL A 340 -0.89 -5.97 -2.26
C VAL A 340 -2.12 -5.45 -1.51
N ASP A 341 -3.29 -6.07 -1.67
CA ASP A 341 -4.51 -5.73 -0.91
C ASP A 341 -4.24 -5.81 0.62
N LYS A 342 -3.51 -6.85 1.07
CA LYS A 342 -3.11 -6.99 2.48
C LYS A 342 -2.09 -5.97 2.95
N TYR A 343 -1.17 -5.55 2.08
CA TYR A 343 -0.25 -4.45 2.37
C TYR A 343 -1.02 -3.13 2.51
N ASP A 344 -1.94 -2.85 1.59
CA ASP A 344 -2.72 -1.62 1.56
C ASP A 344 -3.68 -1.50 2.76
N GLU A 345 -4.27 -2.61 3.23
CA GLU A 345 -5.06 -2.63 4.47
C GLU A 345 -4.23 -2.50 5.77
N VAL A 346 -2.96 -2.91 5.76
CA VAL A 346 -2.07 -2.71 6.91
C VAL A 346 -1.55 -1.27 6.95
N TYR A 347 -1.20 -0.70 5.79
CA TYR A 347 -0.67 0.65 5.66
C TYR A 347 -1.72 1.74 5.40
N ARG A 348 -3.00 1.35 5.33
CA ARG A 348 -4.19 2.23 5.21
C ARG A 348 -4.16 3.07 3.92
N ASN A 349 -3.71 2.45 2.83
CA ASN A 349 -3.49 3.10 1.53
C ASN A 349 -4.82 3.52 0.84
N PRO A 350 -4.79 4.48 -0.09
CA PRO A 350 -5.99 4.94 -0.79
C PRO A 350 -6.71 3.79 -1.49
N GLY A 351 -7.98 3.55 -1.14
CA GLY A 351 -8.79 2.43 -1.64
C GLY A 351 -8.98 1.30 -0.63
N ALA A 352 -8.11 1.17 0.37
CA ALA A 352 -8.27 0.22 1.48
C ALA A 352 -9.48 0.59 2.38
N SER A 353 -10.14 -0.40 2.96
CA SER A 353 -11.26 -0.19 3.91
C SER A 353 -10.82 0.58 5.17
N THR A 354 -9.60 0.34 5.62
CA THR A 354 -8.93 1.01 6.76
C THR A 354 -8.37 2.41 6.45
N SER A 355 -8.54 2.90 5.21
CA SER A 355 -8.01 4.20 4.79
C SER A 355 -8.62 5.37 5.59
N PRO A 356 -7.83 6.42 5.90
CA PRO A 356 -8.37 7.63 6.54
C PRO A 356 -9.48 8.30 5.73
N GLU A 357 -9.47 8.15 4.40
CA GLU A 357 -10.55 8.55 3.51
C GLU A 357 -11.88 7.85 3.87
N ASN A 358 -11.88 6.51 3.93
CA ASN A 358 -13.10 5.74 4.23
C ASN A 358 -13.59 6.00 5.66
N ILE A 359 -12.68 5.99 6.64
CA ILE A 359 -13.00 6.27 8.05
C ILE A 359 -13.65 7.65 8.22
N ASN A 360 -13.16 8.68 7.51
CA ASN A 360 -13.77 10.01 7.55
C ASN A 360 -15.10 10.07 6.80
N GLY A 361 -15.25 9.33 5.70
CA GLY A 361 -16.53 9.17 4.99
C GLY A 361 -17.61 8.53 5.86
N LEU A 362 -17.28 7.45 6.57
CA LEU A 362 -18.18 6.78 7.51
C LEU A 362 -18.56 7.70 8.68
N LYS A 363 -17.59 8.37 9.32
CA LYS A 363 -17.87 9.36 10.37
C LYS A 363 -18.82 10.47 9.89
N ALA A 364 -18.63 10.96 8.66
CA ALA A 364 -19.53 11.95 8.07
C ALA A 364 -20.94 11.39 7.80
N ALA A 365 -21.04 10.15 7.32
CA ALA A 365 -22.33 9.48 7.06
C ALA A 365 -23.14 9.20 8.34
N ILE A 366 -22.48 8.92 9.47
CA ILE A 366 -23.14 8.77 10.79
C ILE A 366 -23.61 10.15 11.31
N LEU A 367 -22.87 11.23 11.02
CA LEU A 367 -23.22 12.60 11.47
C LEU A 367 -24.24 13.33 10.57
N ASP A 368 -24.53 12.82 9.38
CA ASP A 368 -25.42 13.49 8.43
C ASP A 368 -26.90 13.46 8.92
N PRO A 369 -27.54 14.62 9.16
CA PRO A 369 -28.95 14.69 9.58
C PRO A 369 -29.92 14.30 8.46
N HIS A 370 -29.47 14.20 7.20
CA HIS A 370 -30.27 13.76 6.06
C HIS A 370 -30.22 12.24 5.84
N LYS A 371 -29.36 11.50 6.57
CA LYS A 371 -29.28 10.05 6.52
C LYS A 371 -30.36 9.39 7.39
N THR A 372 -30.92 8.31 6.88
CA THR A 372 -31.83 7.45 7.65
C THR A 372 -31.07 6.71 8.75
N GLU A 373 -31.76 6.32 9.83
CA GLU A 373 -31.11 5.59 10.93
C GLU A 373 -30.52 4.24 10.47
N ASP A 374 -31.18 3.59 9.50
CA ASP A 374 -30.69 2.41 8.80
C ASP A 374 -29.34 2.63 8.09
N GLU A 375 -29.13 3.80 7.47
CA GLU A 375 -27.86 4.15 6.83
C GLU A 375 -26.80 4.50 7.87
N ARG A 376 -27.16 5.26 8.91
CA ARG A 376 -26.25 5.59 10.03
C ARG A 376 -25.79 4.32 10.76
N GLN A 377 -26.69 3.36 10.99
CA GLN A 377 -26.34 2.11 11.64
C GLN A 377 -25.46 1.22 10.76
N ARG A 378 -25.67 1.19 9.44
CA ARG A 378 -24.74 0.50 8.52
C ARG A 378 -23.34 1.12 8.59
N ALA A 379 -23.24 2.45 8.57
CA ALA A 379 -21.96 3.14 8.69
C ALA A 379 -21.28 2.93 10.05
N ARG A 380 -22.03 2.85 11.17
CA ARG A 380 -21.49 2.43 12.49
C ARG A 380 -20.97 0.99 12.46
N ASN A 381 -21.74 0.05 11.92
CA ASN A 381 -21.34 -1.36 11.83
C ASN A 381 -20.07 -1.56 10.99
N GLU A 382 -19.93 -0.83 9.88
CA GLU A 382 -18.74 -0.85 9.03
C GLU A 382 -17.53 -0.25 9.74
N LEU A 383 -17.71 0.87 10.46
CA LEU A 383 -16.65 1.54 11.19
C LEU A 383 -16.12 0.74 12.39
N GLU A 384 -16.97 0.03 13.13
CA GLU A 384 -16.50 -0.92 14.17
C GLU A 384 -15.76 -2.11 13.54
N GLY A 385 -16.21 -2.63 12.38
CA GLY A 385 -15.47 -3.67 11.64
C GLY A 385 -14.09 -3.23 11.15
N ILE A 386 -13.93 -1.94 10.80
CA ILE A 386 -12.64 -1.33 10.50
C ILE A 386 -11.79 -1.17 11.78
N LEU A 387 -12.40 -0.82 12.92
CA LEU A 387 -11.69 -0.78 14.20
C LEU A 387 -11.14 -2.15 14.61
N ASP A 388 -11.89 -3.25 14.43
CA ASP A 388 -11.38 -4.61 14.68
C ASP A 388 -10.12 -4.91 13.85
N ILE A 389 -10.11 -4.54 12.56
CA ILE A 389 -8.94 -4.71 11.68
C ILE A 389 -7.76 -3.85 12.16
N LEU A 390 -8.01 -2.62 12.58
CA LEU A 390 -6.99 -1.72 13.09
C LEU A 390 -6.41 -2.16 14.44
N GLU A 391 -7.24 -2.62 15.39
CA GLU A 391 -6.81 -3.17 16.68
C GLU A 391 -5.96 -4.45 16.48
N ILE A 392 -6.28 -5.27 15.48
CA ILE A 392 -5.44 -6.42 15.08
C ILE A 392 -4.08 -5.97 14.52
N ASN A 393 -3.98 -4.81 13.87
CA ASN A 393 -2.77 -4.35 13.17
C ASN A 393 -1.88 -3.38 13.99
N ALA A 394 -2.39 -2.80 15.08
CA ALA A 394 -1.71 -1.76 15.84
C ALA A 394 -0.48 -2.24 16.63
N THR A 395 0.59 -1.45 16.56
CA THR A 395 1.71 -1.48 17.51
C THR A 395 1.36 -0.71 18.79
N SER A 396 2.20 -0.80 19.83
CA SER A 396 2.04 -0.07 21.10
C SER A 396 1.75 1.42 20.92
N ASP A 397 2.37 2.03 19.91
CA ASP A 397 2.41 3.47 19.70
C ASP A 397 1.22 3.98 18.86
N GLU A 398 0.35 3.07 18.40
CA GLU A 398 -0.80 3.36 17.53
C GLU A 398 -2.14 3.28 18.28
N TRP A 399 -2.16 2.72 19.50
CA TRP A 399 -3.36 2.62 20.35
C TRP A 399 -3.98 3.97 20.73
N ASP A 400 -3.18 5.04 20.81
CA ASP A 400 -3.68 6.40 21.02
C ASP A 400 -4.54 6.87 19.84
N GLU A 401 -4.19 6.53 18.59
CA GLU A 401 -5.01 6.90 17.43
C GLU A 401 -6.35 6.13 17.45
N LEU A 402 -6.31 4.82 17.74
CA LEU A 402 -7.52 3.99 17.82
C LEU A 402 -8.46 4.46 18.94
N THR A 403 -7.89 4.80 20.10
CA THR A 403 -8.62 5.37 21.24
C THR A 403 -9.31 6.68 20.85
N ASN A 404 -8.61 7.57 20.13
CA ASN A 404 -9.20 8.82 19.62
C ASN A 404 -10.31 8.57 18.57
N ILE A 405 -10.17 7.56 17.71
CA ILE A 405 -11.24 7.16 16.77
C ILE A 405 -12.46 6.65 17.56
N ARG A 406 -12.28 5.80 18.58
CA ARG A 406 -13.37 5.22 19.37
C ARG A 406 -14.08 6.26 20.25
N ILE A 407 -13.33 7.20 20.84
CA ILE A 407 -13.89 8.38 21.51
C ILE A 407 -14.72 9.23 20.54
N SER A 408 -14.26 9.40 19.29
CA SER A 408 -15.04 10.13 18.26
C SER A 408 -16.42 9.51 18.04
N ILE A 409 -16.54 8.17 18.05
CA ILE A 409 -17.80 7.45 17.84
C ILE A 409 -18.74 7.67 19.02
N LEU A 410 -18.25 7.49 20.25
CA LEU A 410 -19.03 7.72 21.47
C LEU A 410 -19.54 9.17 21.57
N GLU A 411 -18.74 10.15 21.14
CA GLU A 411 -19.16 11.54 21.00
C GLU A 411 -20.27 11.74 19.96
N ILE A 412 -20.26 10.99 18.85
CA ILE A 412 -21.27 11.07 17.80
C ILE A 412 -22.60 10.50 18.31
N ASP A 413 -22.58 9.32 18.95
CA ASP A 413 -23.79 8.72 19.53
C ASP A 413 -24.37 9.58 20.65
N ALA A 414 -23.54 10.21 21.49
CA ALA A 414 -23.99 11.19 22.49
C ALA A 414 -24.66 12.43 21.85
N LYS A 415 -24.19 12.89 20.68
CA LYS A 415 -24.80 14.01 19.91
C LYS A 415 -26.11 13.60 19.24
N ILE A 416 -26.27 12.33 18.84
CA ILE A 416 -27.52 11.79 18.26
C ILE A 416 -28.57 11.52 19.36
N ALA A 417 -28.14 11.03 20.53
CA ALA A 417 -29.03 10.75 21.66
C ALA A 417 -29.49 12.01 22.42
N ALA A 418 -28.80 13.15 22.26
CA ALA A 418 -29.22 14.41 22.84
C ALA A 418 -30.55 14.89 22.22
N PRO A 419 -31.59 15.21 23.02
CA PRO A 419 -32.83 15.76 22.47
C PRO A 419 -32.54 17.10 21.78
N PRO A 420 -33.16 17.39 20.61
CA PRO A 420 -32.86 18.59 19.84
C PRO A 420 -33.13 19.84 20.68
N ALA A 421 -32.12 20.69 20.86
CA ALA A 421 -32.15 21.81 21.80
C ALA A 421 -33.34 22.79 21.56
N ALA A 422 -33.84 22.87 20.33
CA ALA A 422 -35.05 23.63 19.99
C ALA A 422 -36.32 23.12 20.69
N ALA A 423 -36.47 21.80 20.89
CA ALA A 423 -37.60 21.22 21.61
C ALA A 423 -37.53 21.54 23.11
N ALA A 424 -36.32 21.57 23.68
CA ALA A 424 -36.12 22.00 25.07
C ALA A 424 -36.41 23.50 25.27
N ALA A 425 -36.09 24.34 24.27
CA ALA A 425 -36.41 25.78 24.31
C ALA A 425 -37.92 26.04 24.29
N ASN A 426 -38.66 25.44 23.33
CA ASN A 426 -40.10 25.66 23.20
C ASN A 426 -40.87 25.19 24.46
N ASN A 427 -40.53 24.03 25.01
CA ASN A 427 -41.13 23.53 26.25
C ASN A 427 -40.81 24.43 27.47
N ALA A 428 -39.70 25.19 27.43
CA ALA A 428 -39.30 26.15 28.47
C ALA A 428 -39.89 27.57 28.30
N GLU A 429 -40.66 27.80 27.22
CA GLU A 429 -41.55 28.96 27.07
C GLU A 429 -43.01 28.56 27.36
N GLU A 430 -43.50 27.44 26.81
CA GLU A 430 -44.87 26.97 27.04
C GLU A 430 -45.17 26.68 28.53
N SER A 431 -44.16 26.24 29.29
CA SER A 431 -44.27 26.08 30.75
C SER A 431 -44.34 27.43 31.50
N LYS A 432 -43.73 28.50 30.97
CA LYS A 432 -43.77 29.85 31.59
C LYS A 432 -45.07 30.59 31.29
N GLU A 433 -45.76 30.29 30.20
CA GLU A 433 -47.11 30.80 29.97
C GLU A 433 -48.11 30.13 30.92
N LYS A 434 -48.03 28.80 31.11
CA LYS A 434 -48.85 28.08 32.10
C LYS A 434 -48.60 28.52 33.55
N GLU A 435 -47.34 28.70 33.96
CA GLU A 435 -47.00 29.21 35.30
C GLU A 435 -47.40 30.70 35.53
N LYS A 436 -47.97 31.34 34.50
CA LYS A 436 -48.51 32.70 34.53
C LYS A 436 -50.04 32.72 34.48
N GLU A 437 -50.69 31.84 33.71
CA GLU A 437 -52.16 31.62 33.82
C GLU A 437 -52.54 31.14 35.23
N GLU A 438 -51.79 30.17 35.78
CA GLU A 438 -52.05 29.57 37.12
C GLU A 438 -51.79 30.52 38.31
N LYS A 439 -51.60 31.84 38.05
CA LYS A 439 -51.49 32.90 39.07
C LYS A 439 -52.55 34.00 38.97
N GLU A 440 -53.47 33.97 38.00
CA GLU A 440 -54.54 34.97 37.89
C GLU A 440 -55.90 34.52 38.48
N ASP A 441 -56.09 33.22 38.79
CA ASP A 441 -57.34 32.65 39.34
C ASP A 441 -57.45 32.62 40.89
N ASP A 442 -56.36 32.87 41.63
CA ASP A 442 -56.25 32.51 43.06
C ASP A 442 -56.86 33.55 44.05
N ASP A 443 -57.35 34.69 43.57
CA ASP A 443 -57.80 35.85 44.40
C ASP A 443 -59.34 35.95 44.58
N TRP A 444 -60.07 34.82 44.59
CA TRP A 444 -61.56 34.82 44.66
C TRP A 444 -62.23 33.88 45.68
N SER A 445 -61.49 33.27 46.62
CA SER A 445 -62.01 32.32 47.62
C SER A 445 -62.60 32.95 48.90
N GLY A 446 -63.34 34.06 48.75
CA GLY A 446 -63.77 34.95 49.84
C GLY A 446 -65.18 34.75 50.45
N PHE A 447 -65.83 33.58 50.37
CA PHE A 447 -67.20 33.41 50.92
C PHE A 447 -67.54 32.00 51.47
N GLN A 448 -68.05 31.98 52.72
CA GLN A 448 -68.98 31.03 53.40
C GLN A 448 -69.19 29.61 52.78
N SER A 449 -69.24 28.51 53.53
CA SER A 449 -70.13 28.30 54.71
C SER A 449 -69.82 26.98 55.48
N ALA A 450 -70.60 26.67 56.53
CA ALA A 450 -70.31 25.61 57.50
C ALA A 450 -70.88 24.21 57.18
N GLY A 451 -70.08 23.18 57.49
CA GLY A 451 -70.43 22.16 58.49
C GLY A 451 -71.22 20.91 58.09
N ALA A 452 -70.59 19.74 58.28
CA ALA A 452 -71.24 18.47 58.65
C ALA A 452 -70.23 17.58 59.44
N THR A 453 -70.72 16.55 60.14
CA THR A 453 -69.95 15.76 61.12
C THR A 453 -69.93 14.26 60.83
N ALA A 454 -68.89 13.59 61.35
CA ALA A 454 -68.82 12.14 61.62
C ALA A 454 -68.68 11.21 60.37
N THR A 455 -68.24 9.94 60.47
CA THR A 455 -67.97 9.07 61.64
C THR A 455 -66.94 7.97 61.27
N GLU A 456 -66.14 7.50 62.24
CA GLU A 456 -65.64 6.09 62.33
C GLU A 456 -64.80 5.48 61.17
N SER A 457 -64.12 4.32 61.26
CA SER A 457 -63.70 3.45 62.39
C SER A 457 -62.33 2.80 62.05
N ALA A 458 -61.73 2.06 62.98
CA ALA A 458 -60.46 1.34 62.82
C ALA A 458 -60.60 -0.01 62.07
N GLY A 459 -59.49 -0.52 61.51
CA GLY A 459 -59.43 -1.88 60.93
C GLY A 459 -58.00 -2.37 60.68
N ASN A 460 -57.57 -3.40 61.41
CA ASN A 460 -56.32 -4.12 61.17
C ASN A 460 -56.45 -5.06 59.95
N GLY A 461 -55.35 -5.32 59.24
CA GLY A 461 -55.28 -6.40 58.24
C GLY A 461 -53.86 -6.59 57.70
N ALA A 462 -53.26 -7.73 58.00
CA ALA A 462 -51.99 -8.19 57.40
C ALA A 462 -52.23 -9.54 56.69
N VAL A 463 -51.14 -10.12 56.15
CA VAL A 463 -50.98 -11.47 55.56
C VAL A 463 -50.85 -11.49 54.03
N LEU A 464 -49.74 -12.12 53.58
CA LEU A 464 -49.48 -13.05 52.45
C LEU A 464 -50.50 -13.10 51.29
N ASP A 465 -50.09 -13.33 50.03
CA ASP A 465 -49.37 -14.55 49.63
C ASP A 465 -48.51 -14.47 48.34
N GLU A 466 -47.87 -15.59 48.01
CA GLU A 466 -46.91 -15.79 46.91
C GLU A 466 -47.54 -16.10 45.52
N ASN A 467 -46.67 -16.23 44.51
CA ASN A 467 -46.82 -16.87 43.19
C ASN A 467 -47.63 -16.15 42.10
N THR A 468 -46.93 -15.72 41.03
CA THR A 468 -46.77 -16.57 39.84
C THR A 468 -45.41 -16.31 39.16
#